data_AF-A0A5J4WP70-F1
#
_entry.id   AF-A0A5J4WP70-F1
#
_cell.length_a   1.000
_cell.length_b   1.000
_cell.length_c   1.000
_cell.angle_alpha   90.00
_cell.angle_beta   90.00
_cell.angle_gamma   90.00
#
_symmetry.space_group_name_H-M   'P 1'
#
loop_
_entity.id
_entity.type
_entity.pdbx_description
1 polymer ?
#
loop_
_entity_poly.entity_id
_entity_poly.type
_entity_poly.pdbx_seq_one_letter_code
_entity_poly.pdbx_strand_id
1 'polypeptide(L)'
;MSYSFTPQFFQSLPPHARQAAEQLLSKSSRAQKKQQLNRITASVSITKLIKKLPLNSGLINLHLPKLILILAEHLKSRNEDLRSIVRKTLTEMISILGCLYLGFIVQEMKRTLKRGYQVHVLTYTTRVLLQEIVKQQQLYIKQDKEKEKQKEEKEGDKQKDKQKDYKKQQQQTQSVQQFNVDYCVEEIADIAIKELFGSQSEEKEVQQLAGSFTEVKQSIKQAMYYQKLEIRRMKRGSGSVLLNCLLVWL
;
A
#
# COMPACT_ATOMS: atom_id res chain seq x y z
N MET A 1 -22.57 -35.82 0.95
CA MET A 1 -23.78 -35.10 1.36
C MET A 1 -23.39 -34.05 2.39
N SER A 2 -23.14 -32.80 1.96
CA SER A 2 -22.88 -31.69 2.87
C SER A 2 -24.21 -31.10 3.30
N TYR A 3 -24.68 -31.44 4.50
CA TYR A 3 -25.86 -30.80 5.09
C TYR A 3 -25.55 -29.32 5.31
N SER A 4 -26.06 -28.45 4.44
CA SER A 4 -26.02 -27.01 4.67
C SER A 4 -26.96 -26.70 5.81
N PHE A 5 -26.39 -26.20 6.91
CA PHE A 5 -27.11 -25.78 8.10
C PHE A 5 -28.05 -24.62 7.75
N THR A 6 -29.36 -24.87 7.65
CA THR A 6 -30.33 -23.83 7.30
C THR A 6 -30.67 -22.98 8.53
N PRO A 7 -30.97 -21.67 8.36
CA PRO A 7 -31.39 -20.80 9.46
C PRO A 7 -32.61 -21.34 10.23
N GLN A 8 -33.49 -22.07 9.53
CA GLN A 8 -34.69 -22.70 10.11
C GLN A 8 -34.34 -23.85 11.04
N PHE A 9 -33.38 -24.70 10.67
CA PHE A 9 -32.91 -25.80 11.53
C PHE A 9 -32.25 -25.27 12.81
N PHE A 10 -31.50 -24.17 12.71
CA PHE A 10 -30.89 -23.53 13.88
C PHE A 10 -31.92 -22.99 14.88
N GLN A 11 -33.05 -22.47 14.38
CA GLN A 11 -34.13 -21.95 15.22
C GLN A 11 -34.93 -23.07 15.90
N SER A 12 -34.97 -24.27 15.31
CA SER A 12 -35.61 -25.45 15.91
C SER A 12 -34.80 -26.16 17.00
N LEU A 13 -33.56 -25.75 17.25
CA LEU A 13 -32.71 -26.39 18.27
C LEU A 13 -33.14 -26.02 19.70
N PRO A 14 -33.00 -26.93 20.68
CA PRO A 14 -33.14 -26.61 22.10
C PRO A 14 -32.22 -25.45 22.52
N PRO A 15 -32.62 -24.59 23.50
CA PRO A 15 -31.84 -23.41 23.88
C PRO A 15 -30.38 -23.71 24.25
N HIS A 16 -30.12 -24.80 24.97
CA HIS A 16 -28.77 -25.21 25.35
C HIS A 16 -27.92 -25.64 24.15
N ALA A 17 -28.50 -26.35 23.18
CA ALA A 17 -27.83 -26.81 21.97
C ALA A 17 -27.53 -25.62 21.03
N ARG A 18 -28.44 -24.65 20.97
CA ARG A 18 -28.25 -23.41 20.21
C ARG A 18 -27.13 -22.55 20.81
N GLN A 19 -27.10 -22.36 22.13
CA GLN A 19 -26.00 -21.65 22.80
C GLN A 19 -24.65 -22.33 22.57
N ALA A 20 -24.58 -23.67 22.67
CA ALA A 20 -23.36 -24.40 22.38
C ALA A 20 -22.90 -24.22 20.91
N ALA A 21 -23.83 -24.27 19.95
CA ALA A 21 -23.54 -24.03 18.54
C ALA A 21 -23.06 -22.58 18.28
N GLU A 22 -23.68 -21.57 18.90
CA GLU A 22 -23.22 -20.16 18.82
C GLU A 22 -21.81 -19.99 19.39
N GLN A 23 -21.53 -20.63 20.53
CA GLN A 23 -20.18 -20.62 21.11
C GLN A 23 -19.15 -21.27 20.18
N LEU A 24 -19.46 -22.41 19.56
CA LEU A 24 -18.56 -23.08 18.62
C LEU A 24 -18.35 -22.26 17.34
N LEU A 25 -19.40 -21.66 16.79
CA LEU A 25 -19.32 -20.74 15.63
C LEU A 25 -18.45 -19.53 15.96
N SER A 26 -18.64 -18.92 17.15
CA SER A 26 -17.83 -17.78 17.60
C SER A 26 -16.36 -18.17 17.81
N LYS A 27 -16.08 -19.34 18.39
CA LYS A 27 -14.72 -19.87 18.57
C LYS A 27 -14.03 -20.14 17.22
N SER A 28 -14.75 -20.78 16.28
CA SER A 28 -14.26 -21.05 14.93
C SER A 28 -13.94 -19.75 14.17
N SER A 29 -14.84 -18.77 14.21
CA SER A 29 -14.61 -17.44 13.60
C SER A 29 -13.40 -16.73 14.19
N ARG A 30 -13.22 -16.76 15.53
CA ARG A 30 -12.03 -16.20 16.19
C ARG A 30 -10.75 -16.92 15.77
N ALA A 31 -10.77 -18.25 15.67
CA ALA A 31 -9.63 -19.05 15.24
C ALA A 31 -9.24 -18.74 13.79
N GLN A 32 -10.22 -18.63 12.89
CA GLN A 32 -10.00 -18.21 11.50
C GLN A 32 -9.40 -16.80 11.43
N LYS A 33 -9.92 -15.84 12.19
CA LYS A 33 -9.36 -14.47 12.26
C LYS A 33 -7.91 -14.50 12.75
N LYS A 34 -7.60 -15.28 13.79
CA LYS A 34 -6.24 -15.43 14.32
C LYS A 34 -5.30 -16.04 13.28
N GLN A 35 -5.75 -17.07 12.56
CA GLN A 35 -4.95 -17.70 11.51
C GLN A 35 -4.67 -16.74 10.35
N GLN A 36 -5.66 -15.94 9.93
CA GLN A 36 -5.48 -14.88 8.93
C GLN A 36 -4.43 -13.86 9.37
N LEU A 37 -4.52 -13.36 10.60
CA LEU A 37 -3.56 -12.41 11.15
C LEU A 37 -2.14 -12.99 11.17
N ASN A 38 -1.98 -14.25 11.56
CA ASN A 38 -0.67 -14.92 11.54
C ASN A 38 -0.08 -15.03 10.13
N ARG A 39 -0.91 -15.27 9.11
CA ARG A 39 -0.45 -15.32 7.70
C ARG A 39 0.01 -13.94 7.23
N ILE A 40 -0.72 -12.89 7.59
CA ILE A 40 -0.37 -11.51 7.26
C ILE A 40 0.98 -11.14 7.89
N THR A 41 1.13 -11.34 9.21
CA THR A 41 2.37 -10.97 9.91
C THR A 41 3.57 -11.82 9.49
N ALA A 42 3.37 -13.12 9.20
CA ALA A 42 4.43 -13.99 8.68
C ALA A 42 4.96 -13.51 7.32
N SER A 43 4.17 -12.79 6.52
CA SER A 43 4.59 -12.27 5.21
C SER A 43 5.80 -11.34 5.32
N VAL A 44 5.87 -10.52 6.39
CA VAL A 44 7.04 -9.68 6.67
C VAL A 44 8.28 -10.52 6.97
N SER A 45 8.15 -11.52 7.84
CA SER A 45 9.27 -12.40 8.21
C SER A 45 9.82 -13.15 7.00
N ILE A 46 8.93 -13.66 6.13
CA ILE A 46 9.32 -14.32 4.89
C ILE A 46 10.02 -13.33 3.96
N THR A 47 9.53 -12.09 3.86
CA THR A 47 10.16 -11.04 3.05
C THR A 47 11.58 -10.71 3.55
N LYS A 48 11.77 -10.60 4.87
CA LYS A 48 13.09 -10.40 5.49
C LYS A 48 14.04 -11.57 5.19
N LEU A 49 13.53 -12.80 5.23
CA LEU A 49 14.31 -14.00 4.90
C LEU A 49 14.72 -14.00 3.43
N ILE A 50 13.77 -13.77 2.52
CA ILE A 50 14.00 -13.70 1.07
C ILE A 50 15.09 -12.67 0.73
N LYS A 51 15.10 -11.50 1.40
CA LYS A 51 16.10 -10.46 1.17
C LYS A 51 17.52 -10.84 1.61
N LYS A 52 17.66 -11.70 2.62
CA LYS A 52 18.96 -12.15 3.16
C LYS A 52 19.56 -13.32 2.38
N LEU A 53 18.76 -14.01 1.58
CA LEU A 53 19.20 -15.15 0.79
C LEU A 53 19.80 -14.67 -0.55
N PRO A 54 20.75 -15.42 -1.15
CA PRO A 54 21.37 -15.04 -2.41
C PRO A 54 20.32 -14.90 -3.53
N LEU A 55 20.37 -13.76 -4.23
CA LEU A 55 19.43 -13.35 -5.28
C LEU A 55 19.33 -14.37 -6.44
N ASN A 56 20.38 -15.17 -6.64
CA ASN A 56 20.52 -16.15 -7.72
C ASN A 56 19.58 -17.36 -7.57
N SER A 57 18.86 -17.48 -6.46
CA SER A 57 18.00 -18.63 -6.16
C SER A 57 16.60 -18.58 -6.81
N GLY A 58 16.23 -17.49 -7.49
CA GLY A 58 14.90 -17.32 -8.11
C GLY A 58 13.72 -17.32 -7.11
N LEU A 59 14.02 -17.43 -5.81
CA LEU A 59 13.05 -17.64 -4.74
C LEU A 59 12.11 -16.44 -4.55
N ILE A 60 12.65 -15.23 -4.82
CA ILE A 60 11.88 -13.98 -4.88
C ILE A 60 10.73 -14.13 -5.88
N ASN A 61 11.03 -14.58 -7.10
CA ASN A 61 10.04 -14.71 -8.17
C ASN A 61 8.99 -15.80 -7.89
N LEU A 62 9.33 -16.79 -7.05
CA LEU A 62 8.42 -17.88 -6.70
C LEU A 62 7.47 -17.54 -5.54
N HIS A 63 7.98 -16.94 -4.46
CA HIS A 63 7.21 -16.72 -3.24
C HIS A 63 6.58 -15.32 -3.15
N LEU A 64 7.25 -14.29 -3.67
CA LEU A 64 6.78 -12.92 -3.53
C LEU A 64 5.41 -12.69 -4.21
N PRO A 65 5.13 -13.21 -5.43
CA PRO A 65 3.79 -13.15 -6.02
C PRO A 65 2.71 -13.74 -5.12
N LYS A 66 2.98 -14.93 -4.55
CA LYS A 66 2.02 -15.64 -3.70
C LYS A 66 1.71 -14.84 -2.42
N LEU A 67 2.74 -14.25 -1.81
CA LEU A 67 2.55 -13.42 -0.61
C LEU A 67 1.73 -12.17 -0.91
N ILE A 68 2.06 -11.46 -1.98
CA ILE A 68 1.35 -10.24 -2.37
C ILE A 68 -0.10 -10.54 -2.71
N LEU A 69 -0.37 -11.62 -3.46
CA LEU A 69 -1.74 -12.06 -3.75
C LEU A 69 -2.53 -12.35 -2.47
N ILE A 70 -1.93 -13.05 -1.50
CA ILE A 70 -2.58 -13.31 -0.20
C ILE A 70 -2.92 -11.98 0.49
N LEU A 71 -2.00 -11.02 0.54
CA LEU A 71 -2.25 -9.71 1.17
C LEU A 71 -3.32 -8.92 0.42
N ALA A 72 -3.28 -8.90 -0.91
CA ALA A 72 -4.29 -8.27 -1.74
C ALA A 72 -5.68 -8.88 -1.54
N GLU A 73 -5.78 -10.20 -1.33
CA GLU A 73 -7.04 -10.86 -1.00
C GLU A 73 -7.60 -10.40 0.35
N HIS A 74 -6.74 -10.23 1.37
CA HIS A 74 -7.18 -9.74 2.68
C HIS A 74 -7.66 -8.27 2.64
N LEU A 75 -7.22 -7.46 1.67
CA LEU A 75 -7.73 -6.10 1.46
C LEU A 75 -9.20 -6.08 1.06
N LYS A 76 -9.77 -7.17 0.53
CA LYS A 76 -11.21 -7.30 0.24
C LYS A 76 -12.07 -7.46 1.49
N SER A 77 -11.48 -7.58 2.67
CA SER A 77 -12.28 -7.72 3.89
C SER A 77 -13.05 -6.45 4.17
N ARG A 78 -14.28 -6.58 4.69
CA ARG A 78 -15.07 -5.43 5.19
C ARG A 78 -14.52 -4.89 6.52
N ASN A 79 -13.69 -5.66 7.23
CA ASN A 79 -13.07 -5.24 8.48
C ASN A 79 -11.92 -4.25 8.23
N GLU A 80 -12.09 -3.01 8.67
CA GLU A 80 -11.11 -1.94 8.51
C GLU A 80 -9.79 -2.20 9.27
N ASP A 81 -9.85 -2.73 10.48
CA ASP A 81 -8.65 -3.06 11.27
C ASP A 81 -7.78 -4.07 10.51
N LEU A 82 -8.41 -5.08 9.91
CA LEU A 82 -7.70 -6.06 9.10
C LEU A 82 -7.04 -5.40 7.89
N ARG A 83 -7.77 -4.55 7.15
CA ARG A 83 -7.19 -3.80 6.02
C ARG A 83 -6.04 -2.90 6.47
N SER A 84 -6.16 -2.26 7.64
CA SER A 84 -5.11 -1.41 8.24
C SER A 84 -3.85 -2.21 8.56
N ILE A 85 -3.98 -3.41 9.14
CA ILE A 85 -2.86 -4.31 9.43
C ILE A 85 -2.19 -4.74 8.12
N VAL A 86 -2.97 -5.18 7.12
CA VAL A 86 -2.43 -5.58 5.81
C VAL A 86 -1.67 -4.44 5.15
N ARG A 87 -2.20 -3.22 5.19
CA ARG A 87 -1.50 -2.03 4.68
C ARG A 87 -0.16 -1.81 5.37
N LYS A 88 -0.12 -1.86 6.71
CA LYS A 88 1.14 -1.76 7.47
C LYS A 88 2.14 -2.83 7.07
N THR A 89 1.69 -4.07 6.85
CA THR A 89 2.52 -5.17 6.36
C THR A 89 3.06 -4.89 4.95
N LEU A 90 2.22 -4.44 4.00
CA LEU A 90 2.66 -4.09 2.65
C LEU A 90 3.67 -2.93 2.67
N THR A 91 3.43 -1.92 3.49
CA THR A 91 4.34 -0.79 3.73
C THR A 91 5.70 -1.29 4.22
N GLU A 92 5.73 -2.16 5.23
CA GLU A 92 6.98 -2.73 5.76
C GLU A 92 7.69 -3.60 4.72
N MET A 93 6.95 -4.38 3.92
CA MET A 93 7.52 -5.16 2.82
C MET A 93 8.21 -4.27 1.78
N ILE A 94 7.60 -3.14 1.40
CA ILE A 94 8.21 -2.16 0.51
C ILE A 94 9.48 -1.56 1.12
N SER A 95 9.48 -1.24 2.42
CA SER A 95 10.68 -0.75 3.12
C SER A 95 11.85 -1.73 3.04
N ILE A 96 11.58 -3.03 3.05
CA ILE A 96 12.61 -4.08 3.02
C ILE A 96 13.09 -4.35 1.59
N LEU A 97 12.16 -4.42 0.64
CA LEU A 97 12.46 -4.82 -0.75
C LEU A 97 12.98 -3.66 -1.59
N GLY A 98 12.52 -2.44 -1.32
CA GLY A 98 12.78 -1.22 -2.09
C GLY A 98 11.66 -0.87 -3.08
N CYS A 99 11.76 0.31 -3.70
CA CYS A 99 10.71 0.82 -4.57
C CYS A 99 10.50 -0.02 -5.83
N LEU A 100 11.51 -0.78 -6.28
CA LEU A 100 11.47 -1.62 -7.50
C LEU A 100 10.33 -2.64 -7.52
N TYR A 101 9.82 -3.03 -6.35
CA TYR A 101 8.69 -3.96 -6.24
C TYR A 101 7.32 -3.28 -6.19
N LEU A 102 7.27 -1.94 -6.16
CA LEU A 102 6.02 -1.18 -6.10
C LEU A 102 5.10 -1.51 -7.27
N GLY A 103 5.62 -1.41 -8.51
CA GLY A 103 4.81 -1.72 -9.70
C GLY A 103 4.21 -3.12 -9.66
N PHE A 104 4.99 -4.12 -9.22
CA PHE A 104 4.49 -5.48 -9.06
C PHE A 104 3.36 -5.58 -8.02
N ILE A 105 3.54 -4.96 -6.85
CA ILE A 105 2.51 -4.93 -5.79
C ILE A 105 1.24 -4.23 -6.30
N VAL A 106 1.38 -3.06 -6.90
CA VAL A 106 0.27 -2.25 -7.43
C VAL A 106 -0.49 -3.01 -8.52
N GLN A 107 0.23 -3.69 -9.42
CA GLN A 107 -0.38 -4.48 -10.48
C GLN A 107 -1.18 -5.66 -9.92
N GLU A 108 -0.68 -6.36 -8.92
CA GLU A 108 -1.39 -7.48 -8.30
C GLU A 108 -2.61 -7.03 -7.50
N MET A 109 -2.50 -5.91 -6.77
CA MET A 109 -3.64 -5.28 -6.10
C MET A 109 -4.72 -4.87 -7.12
N LYS A 110 -4.34 -4.26 -8.24
CA LYS A 110 -5.24 -3.86 -9.34
C LYS A 110 -5.95 -5.06 -9.98
N ARG A 111 -5.27 -6.20 -10.11
CA ARG A 111 -5.88 -7.46 -10.59
C ARG A 111 -6.83 -8.08 -9.57
N THR A 112 -6.69 -7.76 -8.30
CA THR A 112 -7.43 -8.40 -7.21
C THR A 112 -8.65 -7.58 -6.75
N LEU A 113 -8.51 -6.26 -6.67
CA LEU A 113 -9.50 -5.30 -6.15
C LEU A 113 -10.22 -4.63 -7.33
N LYS A 114 -11.38 -5.17 -7.74
CA LYS A 114 -12.06 -4.74 -8.97
C LYS A 114 -13.49 -4.19 -8.78
N ARG A 115 -14.08 -4.29 -7.59
CA ARG A 115 -15.53 -4.06 -7.40
C ARG A 115 -15.81 -2.88 -6.47
N GLY A 116 -16.42 -1.80 -6.96
CA GLY A 116 -17.00 -0.72 -6.16
C GLY A 116 -16.07 -0.24 -5.05
N TYR A 117 -16.45 -0.47 -3.78
CA TYR A 117 -15.64 -0.05 -2.62
C TYR A 117 -14.19 -0.56 -2.64
N GLN A 118 -13.92 -1.71 -3.28
CA GLN A 118 -12.58 -2.29 -3.39
C GLN A 118 -11.65 -1.40 -4.22
N VAL A 119 -12.17 -0.66 -5.19
CA VAL A 119 -11.38 0.29 -5.98
C VAL A 119 -10.93 1.45 -5.10
N HIS A 120 -11.77 1.94 -4.19
CA HIS A 120 -11.36 2.94 -3.20
C HIS A 120 -10.32 2.39 -2.20
N VAL A 121 -10.45 1.12 -1.80
CA VAL A 121 -9.43 0.44 -0.98
C VAL A 121 -8.10 0.33 -1.75
N LEU A 122 -8.15 -0.02 -3.04
CA LEU A 122 -6.98 -0.06 -3.92
C LEU A 122 -6.30 1.30 -3.95
N THR A 123 -7.04 2.36 -4.28
CA THR A 123 -6.45 3.69 -4.40
C THR A 123 -5.88 4.19 -3.07
N TYR A 124 -6.64 4.05 -1.98
CA TYR A 124 -6.17 4.43 -0.64
C TYR A 124 -4.87 3.69 -0.28
N THR A 125 -4.80 2.39 -0.59
CA THR A 125 -3.61 1.58 -0.30
C THR A 125 -2.42 2.01 -1.16
N THR A 126 -2.61 2.18 -2.48
CA THR A 126 -1.57 2.66 -3.39
C THR A 126 -0.99 3.99 -2.92
N ARG A 127 -1.84 4.94 -2.48
CA ARG A 127 -1.41 6.21 -1.92
C ARG A 127 -0.56 6.03 -0.66
N VAL A 128 -0.96 5.17 0.27
CA VAL A 128 -0.17 4.89 1.50
C VAL A 128 1.19 4.30 1.18
N LEU A 129 1.28 3.39 0.20
CA LEU A 129 2.56 2.81 -0.23
C LEU A 129 3.48 3.86 -0.84
N LEU A 130 2.94 4.75 -1.67
CA LEU A 130 3.68 5.84 -2.27
C LEU A 130 4.17 6.87 -1.23
N GLN A 131 3.32 7.22 -0.26
CA GLN A 131 3.70 8.09 0.86
C GLN A 131 4.87 7.52 1.67
N GLU A 132 4.89 6.20 1.89
CA GLU A 132 6.02 5.55 2.54
C GLU A 132 7.31 5.63 1.71
N ILE A 133 7.23 5.47 0.39
CA ILE A 133 8.40 5.59 -0.49
C ILE A 133 8.97 7.01 -0.44
N VAL A 134 8.10 8.03 -0.55
CA VAL A 134 8.53 9.44 -0.43
C VAL A 134 9.16 9.71 0.93
N LYS A 135 8.57 9.18 2.00
CA LYS A 135 9.14 9.29 3.36
C LYS A 135 10.54 8.65 3.43
N GLN A 136 10.74 7.47 2.87
CA GLN A 136 12.05 6.81 2.84
C GLN A 136 13.08 7.62 2.04
N GLN A 137 12.69 8.16 0.89
CA GLN A 137 13.53 9.03 0.09
C GLN A 137 13.95 10.28 0.88
N GLN A 138 13.01 10.93 1.57
CA GLN A 138 13.30 12.09 2.41
C GLN A 138 14.24 11.76 3.58
N LEU A 139 14.06 10.61 4.23
CA LEU A 139 14.95 10.15 5.31
C LEU A 139 16.37 9.93 4.78
N TYR A 140 16.51 9.32 3.60
CA TYR A 140 17.80 9.15 2.94
C TYR A 140 18.49 10.50 2.66
N ILE A 141 17.76 11.48 2.10
CA ILE A 141 18.28 12.83 1.82
C ILE A 141 18.73 13.53 3.12
N LYS A 142 18.01 13.37 4.22
CA LYS A 142 18.40 13.95 5.52
C LYS A 142 19.71 13.36 6.06
N GLN A 143 19.85 12.04 5.99
CA GLN A 143 21.06 11.34 6.44
C GLN A 143 22.30 11.76 5.64
N ASP A 144 22.15 12.01 4.34
CA ASP A 144 23.27 12.45 3.50
C ASP A 144 23.74 13.86 3.88
N LYS A 145 22.79 14.78 4.13
CA LYS A 145 23.09 16.13 4.63
C LYS A 145 23.77 16.15 6.00
N GLU A 146 23.41 15.24 6.90
CA GLU A 146 24.06 15.10 8.22
C GLU A 146 25.49 14.56 8.09
N LYS A 147 25.72 13.62 7.15
CA LYS A 147 27.07 13.12 6.85
C LYS A 147 27.98 14.16 6.21
N GLU A 148 27.43 15.07 5.39
CA GLU A 148 28.18 16.19 4.83
C GLU A 148 28.57 17.21 5.90
N LYS A 149 27.65 17.60 6.80
CA LYS A 149 27.96 18.50 7.92
C LYS A 149 29.04 17.96 8.86
N GLN A 150 28.99 16.65 9.17
CA GLN A 150 30.01 16.00 10.00
C GLN A 150 31.37 15.84 9.31
N LYS A 151 31.43 15.92 7.97
CA LYS A 151 32.69 15.95 7.21
C LYS A 151 33.28 17.35 7.17
N GLU A 152 32.46 18.39 7.04
CA GLU A 152 32.89 19.79 7.09
C GLU A 152 33.42 20.19 8.48
N GLU A 153 32.85 19.67 9.57
CA GLU A 153 33.39 19.86 10.93
C GLU A 153 34.70 19.08 11.19
N LYS A 154 35.02 18.07 10.37
CA LYS A 154 36.24 17.24 10.51
C LYS A 154 37.34 17.60 9.50
N GLU A 155 37.03 18.29 8.41
CA GLU A 155 37.98 18.83 7.43
C GLU A 155 38.38 20.28 7.77
N GLY A 156 38.69 20.51 9.05
CA GLY A 156 39.62 21.55 9.45
C GLY A 156 41.03 21.15 9.01
N ASP A 157 41.46 21.70 7.88
CA ASP A 157 42.80 21.71 7.30
C ASP A 157 43.28 20.41 6.61
N LYS A 158 43.01 20.29 5.29
CA LYS A 158 44.00 19.87 4.26
C LYS A 158 43.44 19.91 2.83
N GLN A 159 44.31 20.36 1.92
CA GLN A 159 44.08 20.67 0.52
C GLN A 159 43.58 19.52 -0.37
N LYS A 160 42.93 19.96 -1.44
CA LYS A 160 42.14 19.25 -2.46
C LYS A 160 42.95 18.24 -3.28
N ASP A 161 42.31 17.11 -3.60
CA ASP A 161 42.64 16.32 -4.79
C ASP A 161 41.40 15.97 -5.63
N LYS A 162 41.51 16.24 -6.93
CA LYS A 162 40.48 16.15 -8.00
C LYS A 162 40.00 14.72 -8.32
N GLN A 163 40.29 13.76 -7.46
CA GLN A 163 39.86 12.37 -7.58
C GLN A 163 38.63 12.02 -6.73
N LYS A 164 38.21 12.94 -5.84
CA LYS A 164 36.95 12.84 -5.09
C LYS A 164 35.71 12.96 -5.98
N ASP A 165 35.76 13.73 -7.08
CA ASP A 165 34.56 14.07 -7.87
C ASP A 165 33.99 12.89 -8.69
N TYR A 166 34.83 12.01 -9.25
CA TYR A 166 34.35 10.87 -10.05
C TYR A 166 33.76 9.74 -9.19
N LYS A 167 34.28 9.50 -7.97
CA LYS A 167 33.69 8.53 -7.02
C LYS A 167 32.46 9.09 -6.30
N LYS A 168 32.40 10.41 -6.06
CA LYS A 168 31.21 11.09 -5.50
C LYS A 168 30.05 11.06 -6.50
N GLN A 169 30.31 11.25 -7.79
CA GLN A 169 29.29 11.10 -8.84
C GLN A 169 28.79 9.66 -9.02
N GLN A 170 29.66 8.63 -8.90
CA GLN A 170 29.26 7.22 -9.05
C GLN A 170 28.45 6.67 -7.86
N GLN A 171 28.75 7.08 -6.62
CA GLN A 171 27.91 6.73 -5.46
C GLN A 171 26.57 7.47 -5.44
N GLN A 172 26.53 8.68 -6.02
CA GLN A 172 25.31 9.49 -6.11
C GLN A 172 24.38 9.07 -7.26
N THR A 173 24.90 8.49 -8.35
CA THR A 173 24.08 7.88 -9.43
C THR A 173 23.42 6.56 -9.01
N GLN A 174 24.08 5.76 -8.16
CA GLN A 174 23.56 4.47 -7.69
C GLN A 174 22.44 4.62 -6.64
N SER A 175 22.38 5.73 -5.90
CA SER A 175 21.35 6.02 -4.90
C SER A 175 20.07 6.65 -5.45
N VAL A 176 20.18 7.46 -6.51
CA VAL A 176 19.02 8.07 -7.19
C VAL A 176 18.17 7.00 -7.91
N GLN A 177 18.80 5.95 -8.43
CA GLN A 177 18.09 4.83 -9.06
C GLN A 177 17.28 3.98 -8.06
N GLN A 178 17.63 3.99 -6.77
CA GLN A 178 16.97 3.18 -5.74
C GLN A 178 15.53 3.64 -5.41
N PHE A 179 15.13 4.85 -5.83
CA PHE A 179 13.79 5.40 -5.62
C PHE A 179 13.06 5.75 -6.93
N ASN A 180 13.53 5.25 -8.08
CA ASN A 180 12.84 5.47 -9.34
C ASN A 180 11.49 4.71 -9.32
N VAL A 181 10.39 5.44 -9.54
CA VAL A 181 9.03 4.90 -9.64
C VAL A 181 8.43 5.08 -11.04
N ASP A 182 9.17 5.68 -11.98
CA ASP A 182 8.69 6.05 -13.32
C ASP A 182 8.13 4.84 -14.07
N TYR A 183 8.71 3.67 -13.85
CA TYR A 183 8.32 2.41 -14.49
C TYR A 183 6.91 1.90 -14.09
N CYS A 184 6.30 2.44 -13.04
CA CYS A 184 4.96 2.05 -12.58
C CYS A 184 3.96 3.21 -12.54
N VAL A 185 4.33 4.36 -13.10
CA VAL A 185 3.48 5.55 -13.15
C VAL A 185 2.23 5.29 -13.99
N GLU A 186 2.31 4.48 -15.03
CA GLU A 186 1.15 4.14 -15.87
C GLU A 186 0.07 3.39 -15.06
N GLU A 187 0.46 2.37 -14.30
CA GLU A 187 -0.48 1.63 -13.45
C GLU A 187 -1.09 2.51 -12.37
N ILE A 188 -0.28 3.37 -11.76
CA ILE A 188 -0.70 4.32 -10.74
C ILE A 188 -1.68 5.34 -11.33
N ALA A 189 -1.38 5.87 -12.52
CA ALA A 189 -2.23 6.83 -13.20
C ALA A 189 -3.58 6.22 -13.57
N ASP A 190 -3.63 4.99 -14.08
CA ASP A 190 -4.91 4.30 -14.36
C ASP A 190 -5.75 4.12 -13.10
N ILE A 191 -5.14 3.81 -11.95
CA ILE A 191 -5.86 3.73 -10.67
C ILE A 191 -6.43 5.08 -10.27
N ALA A 192 -5.63 6.14 -10.37
CA ALA A 192 -6.07 7.50 -10.02
C ALA A 192 -7.19 7.99 -10.95
N ILE A 193 -7.06 7.76 -12.26
CA ILE A 193 -8.07 8.13 -13.25
C ILE A 193 -9.38 7.37 -13.00
N LYS A 194 -9.31 6.06 -12.72
CA LYS A 194 -10.50 5.27 -12.37
C LYS A 194 -11.18 5.73 -11.09
N GLU A 195 -10.43 6.21 -10.11
CA GLU A 195 -11.03 6.78 -8.90
C GLU A 195 -11.74 8.11 -9.20
N LEU A 196 -11.13 8.97 -10.03
CA LEU A 196 -11.64 10.30 -10.32
C LEU A 196 -12.81 10.32 -11.32
N PHE A 197 -12.80 9.41 -12.29
CA PHE A 197 -13.73 9.40 -13.43
C PHE A 197 -14.44 8.05 -13.62
N GLY A 198 -14.39 7.17 -12.61
CA GLY A 198 -15.03 5.85 -12.65
C GLY A 198 -16.55 5.91 -12.83
N SER A 199 -17.15 4.85 -13.37
CA SER A 199 -18.58 4.83 -13.70
C SER A 199 -19.49 4.87 -12.47
N GLN A 200 -20.45 5.81 -12.46
CA GLN A 200 -21.44 6.05 -11.40
C GLN A 200 -22.30 4.82 -10.99
N SER A 201 -22.32 3.75 -11.79
CA SER A 201 -23.07 2.53 -11.47
C SER A 201 -22.49 1.78 -10.26
N GLU A 202 -21.19 1.87 -10.03
CA GLU A 202 -20.55 1.33 -8.81
C GLU A 202 -20.72 2.27 -7.60
N GLU A 203 -20.91 3.57 -7.85
CA GLU A 203 -21.12 4.58 -6.80
C GLU A 203 -22.45 4.40 -6.07
N LYS A 204 -23.50 3.82 -6.70
CA LYS A 204 -24.78 3.54 -6.03
C LYS A 204 -24.66 2.49 -4.91
N GLU A 205 -23.84 1.45 -5.11
CA GLU A 205 -23.51 0.50 -4.03
C GLU A 205 -22.63 1.16 -2.95
N VAL A 206 -21.72 2.04 -3.37
CA VAL A 206 -20.84 2.80 -2.46
C VAL A 206 -21.65 3.82 -1.64
N GLN A 207 -22.69 4.46 -2.16
CA GLN A 207 -23.55 5.39 -1.43
C GLN A 207 -24.28 4.72 -0.26
N GLN A 208 -24.72 3.47 -0.42
CA GLN A 208 -25.30 2.68 0.68
C GLN A 208 -24.25 2.30 1.75
N LEU A 209 -22.96 2.32 1.40
CA LEU A 209 -21.83 1.94 2.27
C LEU A 209 -20.95 3.13 2.70
N ALA A 210 -21.20 4.34 2.18
CA ALA A 210 -20.35 5.53 2.37
C ALA A 210 -20.27 5.96 3.85
N GLY A 211 -21.29 5.62 4.64
CA GLY A 211 -21.30 5.80 6.08
C GLY A 211 -20.28 4.94 6.83
N SER A 212 -19.91 3.76 6.32
CA SER A 212 -19.15 2.75 7.07
C SER A 212 -17.66 2.65 6.72
N PHE A 213 -17.23 3.07 5.54
CA PHE A 213 -15.83 2.89 5.09
C PHE A 213 -15.01 4.19 5.17
N THR A 214 -13.92 4.17 5.94
CA THR A 214 -13.02 5.33 6.05
C THR A 214 -12.28 5.64 4.76
N GLU A 215 -11.94 4.63 3.96
CA GLU A 215 -11.23 4.84 2.70
C GLU A 215 -12.09 5.61 1.68
N VAL A 216 -13.40 5.32 1.62
CA VAL A 216 -14.37 6.06 0.82
C VAL A 216 -14.47 7.50 1.32
N LYS A 217 -14.58 7.71 2.64
CA LYS A 217 -14.60 9.06 3.24
C LYS A 217 -13.31 9.85 2.93
N GLN A 218 -12.17 9.17 2.96
CA GLN A 218 -10.88 9.78 2.64
C GLN A 218 -10.79 10.17 1.16
N SER A 219 -11.30 9.32 0.27
CA SER A 219 -11.39 9.58 -1.16
C SER A 219 -12.26 10.80 -1.45
N ILE A 220 -13.48 10.87 -0.90
CA ILE A 220 -14.38 12.03 -1.02
C ILE A 220 -13.71 13.30 -0.47
N LYS A 221 -13.06 13.23 0.70
CA LYS A 221 -12.32 14.35 1.28
C LYS A 221 -11.20 14.84 0.34
N GLN A 222 -10.48 13.91 -0.27
CA GLN A 222 -9.42 14.20 -1.21
C GLN A 222 -9.98 14.85 -2.50
N ALA A 223 -11.04 14.30 -3.09
CA ALA A 223 -11.72 14.86 -4.25
C ALA A 223 -12.24 16.29 -3.98
N MET A 224 -12.84 16.53 -2.80
CA MET A 224 -13.26 17.87 -2.38
C MET A 224 -12.08 18.84 -2.22
N TYR A 225 -10.95 18.37 -1.70
CA TYR A 225 -9.72 19.17 -1.59
C TYR A 225 -9.18 19.56 -2.98
N TYR A 226 -9.15 18.62 -3.91
CA TYR A 226 -8.79 18.88 -5.30
C TYR A 226 -9.71 19.88 -5.97
N GLN A 227 -11.03 19.71 -5.85
CA GLN A 227 -11.99 20.65 -6.41
C GLN A 227 -11.80 22.08 -5.84
N LYS A 228 -11.50 22.20 -4.55
CA LYS A 228 -11.14 23.49 -3.92
C LYS A 228 -9.83 24.07 -4.47
N LEU A 229 -8.83 23.23 -4.72
CA LEU A 229 -7.57 23.66 -5.34
C LEU A 229 -7.78 24.08 -6.80
N GLU A 230 -8.57 23.33 -7.59
CA GLU A 230 -8.95 23.63 -8.97
C GLU A 230 -9.63 25.00 -9.05
N ILE A 231 -10.60 25.27 -8.16
CA ILE A 231 -11.26 26.59 -8.04
C ILE A 231 -10.24 27.69 -7.69
N ARG A 232 -9.27 27.42 -6.82
CA ARG A 232 -8.18 28.37 -6.48
C ARG A 232 -7.13 28.51 -7.60
N ARG A 233 -7.07 27.57 -8.55
CA ARG A 233 -6.12 27.50 -9.66
C ARG A 233 -6.69 28.13 -10.94
N MET A 234 -7.98 27.95 -11.20
CA MET A 234 -8.78 28.72 -12.17
C MET A 234 -8.66 30.22 -11.91
N LYS A 235 -8.52 30.63 -10.64
CA LYS A 235 -8.25 32.01 -10.24
C LYS A 235 -6.79 32.48 -10.45
N ARG A 236 -5.84 31.59 -10.78
CA ARG A 236 -4.39 31.88 -10.83
C ARG A 236 -3.68 31.53 -12.15
N GLY A 237 -4.36 30.98 -13.15
CA GLY A 237 -3.94 31.00 -14.56
C GLY A 237 -2.54 30.46 -14.88
N SER A 238 -2.11 29.30 -14.35
CA SER A 238 -0.80 28.73 -14.74
C SER A 238 -0.82 27.21 -14.94
N GLY A 239 -0.33 26.83 -16.13
CA GLY A 239 -0.38 25.52 -16.75
C GLY A 239 0.74 24.59 -16.31
N SER A 240 0.34 23.42 -15.82
CA SER A 240 0.96 22.10 -16.00
C SER A 240 0.19 21.15 -15.08
N VAL A 241 -0.74 20.41 -15.67
CA VAL A 241 -1.79 19.66 -14.94
C VAL A 241 -1.18 18.42 -14.26
N LEU A 242 -0.27 17.72 -14.93
CA LEU A 242 0.13 16.36 -14.55
C LEU A 242 1.13 16.29 -13.38
N LEU A 243 2.15 17.16 -13.36
CA LEU A 243 3.17 17.18 -12.31
C LEU A 243 2.59 17.63 -10.95
N ASN A 244 1.67 18.60 -10.97
CA ASN A 244 1.02 19.07 -9.75
C ASN A 244 -0.08 18.12 -9.26
N CYS A 245 -0.76 17.39 -10.15
CA CYS A 245 -1.73 16.38 -9.71
C CYS A 245 -1.02 15.22 -8.99
N LEU A 246 0.15 14.77 -9.45
CA LEU A 246 0.94 13.74 -8.77
C LEU A 246 1.51 14.21 -7.42
N LEU A 247 2.02 15.44 -7.34
CA LEU A 247 2.56 16.05 -6.10
C LEU A 247 1.50 16.33 -5.03
N VAL A 248 0.24 16.51 -5.43
CA VAL A 248 -0.90 16.71 -4.52
C VAL A 248 -1.56 15.36 -4.15
N TRP A 249 -1.31 14.31 -4.93
CA TRP A 249 -1.86 12.96 -4.71
C TRP A 249 -1.00 12.13 -3.76
N LEU A 250 0.31 12.41 -3.74
CA LEU A 250 1.28 11.99 -2.73
C LEU A 250 1.05 12.72 -1.39
#